data_AF-A0A367LX17-F1
#
_entry.id   AF-A0A367LX17-F1
#
_cell.length_a   1.000
_cell.length_b   1.000
_cell.length_c   1.000
_cell.angle_alpha   90.00
_cell.angle_beta   90.00
_cell.angle_gamma   90.00
#
_symmetry.space_group_name_H-M   'P 1'
#
loop_
_entity.id
_entity.type
_entity.pdbx_description
1 polymer ?
#
loop_
_entity_poly.entity_id
_entity_poly.type
_entity_poly.pdbx_seq_one_letter_code
_entity_poly.pdbx_strand_id
1 'polypeptide(L)'
;EMKRRGIGRPSSYASIVKNIIDKGQVQMKGRSLIPGELGEATIALLEHNFSFLSLDFTRNLEVALDRIANSEDTYMNVVQQFYQLLQSELQTLRALPSAQGDPRASSTASAPSAPASDFLCGKCGLP
;
A
#
# COMPACT_ATOMS: atom_id res chain seq x y z
N GLU A 1 -11.82 6.26 10.06
CA GLU A 1 -12.00 5.29 8.96
C GLU A 1 -11.26 3.96 9.17
N MET A 2 -9.93 3.95 9.38
CA MET A 2 -9.15 2.70 9.58
C MET A 2 -9.76 1.74 10.62
N LYS A 3 -10.08 2.25 11.83
CA LYS A 3 -10.79 1.50 12.87
C LYS A 3 -12.12 0.90 12.38
N ARG A 4 -12.92 1.67 11.65
CA ARG A 4 -14.23 1.26 11.12
C ARG A 4 -14.09 0.13 10.10
N ARG A 5 -12.99 0.12 9.35
CA ARG A 5 -12.68 -0.92 8.35
C ARG A 5 -11.87 -2.10 8.92
N GLY A 6 -11.58 -2.14 10.23
CA GLY A 6 -10.80 -3.22 10.83
C GLY A 6 -9.35 -3.28 10.36
N ILE A 7 -8.75 -2.14 10.00
CA ILE A 7 -7.36 -2.06 9.53
C ILE A 7 -6.53 -1.38 10.62
N GLY A 8 -5.43 -2.01 11.02
CA GLY A 8 -4.54 -1.52 12.07
C GLY A 8 -5.12 -1.67 13.48
N ARG A 9 -4.38 -1.13 14.46
CA ARG A 9 -4.73 -1.12 15.89
C ARG A 9 -4.65 0.31 16.43
N PRO A 10 -5.32 0.63 17.57
CA PRO A 10 -5.23 1.95 18.19
C PRO A 10 -3.79 2.44 18.41
N SER A 11 -2.86 1.51 18.67
CA SER A 11 -1.43 1.78 18.84
C SER A 11 -0.70 2.14 17.54
N SER A 12 -1.23 1.77 16.36
CA SER A 12 -0.56 1.96 15.07
C SER A 12 -1.15 3.07 14.20
N TYR A 13 -2.35 3.57 14.47
CA TYR A 13 -2.97 4.59 13.62
C TYR A 13 -2.12 5.86 13.50
N ALA A 14 -1.63 6.38 14.62
CA ALA A 14 -0.82 7.59 14.61
C ALA A 14 0.50 7.40 13.86
N SER A 15 1.16 6.24 14.03
CA SER A 15 2.43 5.96 13.38
C SER A 15 2.27 5.73 11.87
N ILE A 16 1.19 5.07 11.45
CA ILE A 16 0.87 4.88 10.02
C ILE A 16 0.64 6.23 9.35
N VAL A 17 -0.24 7.07 9.91
CA VAL A 17 -0.54 8.41 9.37
C VAL A 17 0.72 9.27 9.32
N LYS A 18 1.53 9.27 10.39
CA LYS A 18 2.80 9.99 10.40
C LYS A 18 3.74 9.49 9.31
N ASN A 19 3.87 8.18 9.12
CA ASN A 19 4.81 7.61 8.15
C ASN A 19 4.47 7.98 6.71
N ILE A 20 3.18 7.92 6.33
CA ILE A 20 2.75 8.27 4.96
C ILE A 20 2.86 9.77 4.68
N ILE A 21 2.73 10.62 5.71
CA ILE A 21 2.99 12.06 5.61
C ILE A 21 4.50 12.32 5.48
N ASP A 22 5.32 11.74 6.35
CA ASP A 22 6.78 11.93 6.35
C ASP A 22 7.42 11.50 5.01
N LYS A 23 6.84 10.48 4.36
CA LYS A 23 7.28 10.00 3.03
C LYS A 23 6.78 10.86 1.87
N GLY A 24 5.89 11.83 2.10
CA GLY A 24 5.29 12.64 1.03
C GLY A 24 4.26 11.89 0.19
N GLN A 25 3.75 10.75 0.67
CA GLN A 25 2.68 10.01 -0.01
C GLN A 25 1.33 10.73 0.17
N VAL A 26 1.18 11.49 1.27
CA VAL A 26 0.01 12.30 1.58
C VAL A 26 0.49 13.65 2.10
N GLN A 27 -0.25 14.73 1.79
CA GLN A 27 0.05 16.08 2.25
C GLN A 27 -1.09 16.63 3.12
N MET A 28 -0.74 17.53 4.04
CA MET A 28 -1.71 18.26 4.86
C MET A 28 -2.08 19.58 4.19
N LYS A 29 -3.36 19.76 3.83
CA LYS A 29 -3.90 21.03 3.35
C LYS A 29 -4.95 21.53 4.34
N GLY A 30 -4.55 22.45 5.23
CA GLY A 30 -5.39 22.90 6.34
C GLY A 30 -5.64 21.78 7.34
N ARG A 31 -6.90 21.34 7.46
CA ARG A 31 -7.31 20.23 8.35
C ARG A 31 -7.57 18.92 7.60
N SER A 32 -7.30 18.89 6.29
CA SER A 32 -7.56 17.75 5.43
C SER A 32 -6.26 17.12 4.94
N LEU A 33 -6.28 15.80 4.77
CA LEU A 33 -5.26 15.04 4.08
C LEU A 33 -5.61 15.00 2.59
N ILE A 34 -4.63 15.29 1.73
CA ILE A 34 -4.76 15.17 0.27
C ILE A 34 -3.68 14.23 -0.28
N PRO A 35 -3.96 13.47 -1.34
CA PRO A 35 -2.94 12.66 -2.01
C PRO A 35 -1.73 13.51 -2.41
N GLY A 36 -0.52 12.97 -2.23
CA GLY A 36 0.71 13.53 -2.80
C GLY A 36 1.08 12.79 -4.08
N GLU A 37 1.85 13.44 -4.97
CA GLU A 37 2.27 12.85 -6.25
C GLU A 37 2.95 11.47 -6.08
N LEU A 38 3.81 11.32 -5.06
CA LEU A 38 4.44 10.04 -4.76
C LEU A 38 3.41 8.97 -4.34
N GLY A 39 2.39 9.37 -3.59
CA GLY A 39 1.32 8.49 -3.14
C GLY A 39 0.50 7.98 -4.32
N GLU A 40 0.11 8.89 -5.23
CA GLU A 40 -0.64 8.54 -6.44
C GLU A 40 0.15 7.57 -7.33
N ALA A 41 1.42 7.87 -7.60
CA ALA A 41 2.31 7.00 -8.38
C ALA A 41 2.51 5.63 -7.70
N THR A 42 2.65 5.62 -6.37
CA THR A 42 2.79 4.37 -5.60
C THR A 42 1.53 3.51 -5.72
N ILE A 43 0.34 4.10 -5.56
CA ILE A 43 -0.92 3.36 -5.67
C ILE A 43 -1.12 2.85 -7.10
N ALA A 44 -0.89 3.68 -8.12
CA ALA A 44 -1.02 3.26 -9.51
C ALA A 44 -0.11 2.06 -9.85
N LEU A 45 1.13 2.07 -9.34
CA LEU A 45 2.05 0.96 -9.53
C LEU A 45 1.61 -0.30 -8.77
N LEU A 46 1.12 -0.15 -7.55
CA LEU A 46 0.86 -1.29 -6.69
C LEU A 46 -0.50 -1.94 -6.98
N GLU A 47 -1.53 -1.15 -7.26
CA GLU A 47 -2.94 -1.58 -7.32
C GLU A 47 -3.23 -2.63 -8.41
N HIS A 48 -2.53 -2.55 -9.55
CA HIS A 48 -2.70 -3.48 -10.67
C HIS A 48 -1.86 -4.75 -10.55
N ASN A 49 -0.86 -4.72 -9.67
CA ASN A 49 0.23 -5.68 -9.68
C ASN A 49 0.20 -6.62 -8.46
N PHE A 50 -0.48 -6.22 -7.39
CA PHE A 50 -0.52 -6.98 -6.13
C PHE A 50 -1.93 -7.05 -5.54
N SER A 51 -2.36 -8.25 -5.14
CA SER A 51 -3.68 -8.50 -4.54
C SER A 51 -3.76 -8.15 -3.05
N PHE A 52 -2.61 -8.08 -2.37
CA PHE A 52 -2.54 -7.81 -0.93
C PHE A 52 -2.91 -6.37 -0.53
N LEU A 53 -3.11 -5.46 -1.49
CA LEU A 53 -3.56 -4.09 -1.24
C LEU A 53 -5.06 -3.98 -0.92
N SER A 54 -5.81 -5.08 -1.05
CA SER A 54 -7.22 -5.08 -0.71
C SER A 54 -7.44 -4.89 0.79
N LEU A 55 -8.51 -4.17 1.13
CA LEU A 55 -8.90 -3.95 2.51
C LEU A 55 -9.25 -5.27 3.20
N ASP A 56 -9.89 -6.20 2.48
CA ASP A 56 -10.23 -7.52 2.99
C ASP A 56 -8.98 -8.34 3.34
N PHE A 57 -7.95 -8.30 2.50
CA PHE A 57 -6.66 -8.94 2.78
C PHE A 57 -6.07 -8.40 4.08
N THR A 58 -6.04 -7.08 4.24
CA THR A 58 -5.48 -6.45 5.44
C THR A 58 -6.28 -6.83 6.69
N ARG A 59 -7.61 -6.87 6.63
CA ARG A 59 -8.44 -7.33 7.77
C ARG A 59 -8.16 -8.79 8.13
N ASN A 60 -8.01 -9.67 7.12
CA ASN A 60 -7.73 -11.07 7.36
C ASN A 60 -6.34 -11.28 8.00
N LEU A 61 -5.36 -10.47 7.61
CA LEU A 61 -4.06 -10.45 8.27
C LEU A 61 -4.17 -10.05 9.75
N GLU A 62 -4.96 -9.02 10.06
CA GLU A 62 -5.21 -8.61 11.46
C GLU A 62 -5.84 -9.74 12.30
N VAL A 63 -6.76 -10.51 11.71
CA VAL A 63 -7.35 -11.70 12.37
C VAL A 63 -6.30 -12.80 12.57
N ALA A 64 -5.43 -13.03 11.58
CA ALA A 64 -4.35 -14.00 11.71
C ALA A 64 -3.35 -13.62 12.81
N LEU A 65 -3.06 -12.33 12.98
CA LEU A 65 -2.23 -11.84 14.08
C LEU A 65 -2.89 -12.06 15.45
N ASP A 66 -4.20 -11.89 15.56
CA ASP A 66 -4.93 -12.20 16.81
C ASP A 66 -4.90 -13.71 17.13
N ARG A 67 -5.01 -14.57 16.11
CA ARG A 67 -4.86 -16.03 16.28
C ARG A 67 -3.48 -16.40 16.82
N ILE A 68 -2.41 -15.75 16.33
CA ILE A 68 -1.06 -15.94 16.87
C ILE A 68 -1.00 -15.54 18.34
N ALA A 69 -1.59 -14.40 18.71
CA ALA A 69 -1.62 -13.95 20.10
C ALA A 69 -2.36 -14.93 21.04
N ASN A 70 -3.38 -15.62 20.52
CA ASN A 70 -4.15 -16.64 21.23
C ASN A 70 -3.55 -18.06 21.14
N SER A 71 -2.36 -18.22 20.54
CA SER A 71 -1.72 -19.52 20.28
C SER A 71 -2.54 -20.48 19.38
N GLU A 72 -3.42 -19.93 18.54
CA GLU A 72 -4.25 -20.67 17.57
C GLU A 72 -3.58 -20.82 16.20
N ASP A 73 -2.53 -20.05 15.93
CA ASP A 73 -1.69 -20.15 14.74
C ASP A 73 -0.24 -19.74 15.06
N THR A 74 0.68 -19.95 14.12
CA THR A 74 2.09 -19.60 14.30
C THR A 74 2.49 -18.46 13.37
N TYR A 75 3.42 -17.63 13.85
CA TYR A 75 4.04 -16.56 13.04
C TYR A 75 4.57 -17.08 11.71
N MET A 76 5.25 -18.24 11.73
CA MET A 76 5.84 -18.82 10.52
C MET A 76 4.79 -19.21 9.49
N ASN A 77 3.66 -19.80 9.90
CA ASN A 77 2.58 -20.14 8.98
C ASN A 77 2.02 -18.90 8.26
N VAL A 78 1.70 -17.85 9.03
CA VAL A 78 1.10 -16.61 8.49
C VAL A 78 2.07 -15.92 7.52
N VAL A 79 3.35 -15.80 7.91
CA VAL A 79 4.37 -15.18 7.06
C VAL A 79 4.65 -16.01 5.82
N GLN A 80 4.70 -17.34 5.93
CA GLN A 80 4.94 -18.21 4.78
C GLN A 80 3.83 -18.10 3.73
N GLN A 81 2.56 -18.06 4.16
CA GLN A 81 1.42 -17.87 3.25
C GLN A 81 1.51 -16.54 2.50
N PHE A 82 1.77 -15.44 3.22
CA PHE A 82 1.97 -14.14 2.60
C PHE A 82 3.16 -14.14 1.62
N TYR A 83 4.28 -14.73 2.03
CA TYR A 83 5.49 -14.77 1.23
C TYR A 83 5.29 -15.55 -0.07
N GLN A 84 4.56 -16.67 -0.04
CA GLN A 84 4.23 -17.44 -1.25
C GLN A 84 3.35 -16.63 -2.22
N LEU A 85 2.36 -15.91 -1.69
CA LEU A 85 1.52 -15.00 -2.50
C LEU A 85 2.36 -13.89 -3.14
N LEU A 86 3.21 -13.22 -2.35
CA LEU A 86 4.09 -12.18 -2.86
C LEU A 86 5.05 -12.73 -3.95
N GLN A 87 5.61 -13.92 -3.73
CA GLN A 87 6.50 -14.54 -4.72
C GLN A 87 5.79 -14.83 -6.04
N SER A 88 4.55 -15.35 -6.01
CA SER A 88 3.80 -15.64 -7.23
C SER A 88 3.48 -14.36 -8.00
N GLU A 89 3.04 -13.31 -7.32
CA GLU A 89 2.77 -12.00 -7.92
C GLU A 89 4.03 -11.38 -8.54
N LEU A 90 5.16 -11.42 -7.82
CA LEU A 90 6.43 -10.93 -8.36
C LEU A 90 6.91 -11.72 -9.59
N GLN A 91 6.69 -13.03 -9.62
CA GLN A 91 7.01 -13.84 -10.80
C GLN A 91 6.15 -13.44 -12.00
N THR A 92 4.85 -13.24 -11.80
CA THR A 92 3.95 -12.76 -12.85
C THR A 92 4.40 -11.41 -13.39
N LEU A 93 4.75 -10.47 -12.51
CA LEU A 93 5.23 -9.14 -12.92
C LEU A 93 6.53 -9.19 -13.72
N ARG A 94 7.48 -10.05 -13.30
CA ARG A 94 8.75 -10.23 -14.02
C ARG A 94 8.57 -10.87 -15.40
N ALA A 95 7.52 -11.67 -15.58
CA ALA A 95 7.21 -12.32 -16.86
C ALA A 95 6.55 -11.37 -17.87
N LEU A 96 6.07 -10.20 -17.45
CA LEU A 96 5.46 -9.23 -18.35
C LEU A 96 6.54 -8.59 -19.25
N PRO A 97 6.31 -8.46 -20.58
CA PRO A 97 7.29 -7.90 -21.54
C PRO A 97 7.73 -6.45 -21.28
N SER A 98 7.14 -5.78 -20.29
CA SER A 98 7.35 -4.37 -19.97
C SER A 98 8.29 -4.14 -18.76
N ALA A 99 8.76 -5.20 -18.10
CA ALA A 99 9.63 -5.09 -16.93
C ALA A 99 11.14 -4.96 -17.26
N GLN A 100 11.49 -4.78 -18.53
CA GLN A 100 12.85 -4.41 -18.96
C GLN A 100 12.87 -2.91 -19.32
N GLY A 101 12.86 -2.08 -18.28
CA GLY A 101 13.25 -0.67 -18.35
C GLY A 101 14.42 -0.46 -17.40
N ASP A 102 15.55 -0.02 -17.93
CA ASP A 102 16.85 0.10 -17.27
C ASP A 102 16.82 0.69 -15.85
N PRO A 103 17.51 0.10 -14.86
CA PRO A 103 17.68 0.69 -13.52
C PRO A 103 18.59 1.94 -13.50
N ARG A 104 18.97 2.49 -14.67
CA ARG A 104 19.93 3.59 -14.81
C ARG A 104 19.48 4.77 -15.70
N ALA A 105 18.23 4.79 -16.16
CA ALA A 105 17.60 5.96 -16.76
C ALA A 105 16.42 6.38 -15.86
N SER A 106 16.43 7.45 -15.07
CA SER A 106 17.13 8.72 -15.24
C SER A 106 17.27 9.39 -13.87
N SER A 107 18.49 9.81 -13.53
CA SER A 107 18.77 10.78 -12.49
C SER A 107 18.39 12.21 -12.92
N THR A 108 17.20 12.39 -13.49
CA THR A 108 16.52 13.68 -13.76
C THR A 108 15.04 13.38 -14.05
N ALA A 109 14.26 13.02 -13.03
CA ALA A 109 12.83 13.25 -13.09
C ALA A 109 12.57 14.59 -12.40
N SER A 110 12.73 15.68 -13.15
CA SER A 110 11.99 16.90 -12.81
C SER A 110 10.53 16.49 -12.71
N ALA A 111 9.95 16.64 -11.52
CA ALA A 111 8.54 16.38 -11.29
C ALA A 111 7.73 17.09 -12.39
N PRO A 112 6.89 16.37 -13.16
CA PRO A 112 5.91 17.03 -13.98
C PRO A 112 4.95 17.73 -13.02
N SER A 113 5.03 19.06 -12.95
CA SER A 113 4.03 19.88 -12.27
C SER A 113 2.71 19.71 -13.01
N ALA A 114 1.95 18.68 -12.62
CA ALA A 114 0.60 18.46 -13.06
C ALA A 114 -0.34 19.35 -12.22
N PRO A 115 -1.42 19.89 -12.82
CA PRO A 115 -2.38 20.70 -12.10
C PRO A 115 -3.08 19.83 -11.03
N ALA A 116 -3.56 20.49 -9.97
CA ALA A 116 -4.22 19.88 -8.81
C ALA A 116 -5.09 18.67 -9.22
N SER A 117 -4.67 17.47 -8.86
CA SER A 117 -5.30 16.22 -9.28
C SER A 117 -6.59 15.97 -8.51
N ASP A 118 -7.68 15.76 -9.26
CA ASP A 118 -8.88 15.07 -8.80
C ASP A 118 -8.60 13.56 -8.72
N PHE A 119 -7.62 13.16 -7.90
CA PHE A 119 -7.34 11.75 -7.67
C PHE A 119 -8.60 11.07 -7.14
N LEU A 120 -8.92 9.88 -7.63
CA LEU A 120 -10.01 9.04 -7.13
C LEU A 120 -9.44 7.65 -6.91
N CYS A 121 -9.54 7.13 -5.69
CA CYS A 121 -9.01 5.81 -5.38
C CYS A 121 -9.81 4.70 -6.08
N GLY A 122 -9.15 3.86 -6.88
CA GLY A 122 -9.78 2.75 -7.61
C GLY A 122 -10.43 1.67 -6.71
N LYS A 123 -9.98 1.52 -5.46
CA LYS A 123 -10.54 0.56 -4.49
C LYS A 123 -11.68 1.09 -3.65
N CYS A 124 -11.65 2.38 -3.27
CA CYS A 124 -12.60 2.93 -2.31
C CYS A 124 -13.47 4.07 -2.86
N GLY A 125 -13.18 4.58 -4.06
CA GLY A 125 -13.99 5.57 -4.80
C GLY A 125 -14.00 6.97 -4.19
N LEU A 126 -13.18 7.22 -3.17
CA LEU A 126 -13.03 8.52 -2.54
C LEU A 126 -11.88 9.30 -3.18
N PRO A 127 -11.97 10.65 -3.21
CA PRO A 127 -10.85 11.49 -3.61
C PRO A 127 -9.69 11.44 -2.61
#